data_AF-A0A3A1WU19-F1
#
_entry.id   AF-A0A3A1WU19-F1
#
_cell.length_a   1.000
_cell.length_b   1.000
_cell.length_c   1.000
_cell.angle_alpha   90.00
_cell.angle_beta   90.00
_cell.angle_gamma   90.00
#
_symmetry.space_group_name_H-M   'P 1'
#
loop_
_entity.id
_entity.type
_entity.pdbx_description
1 polymer ?
#
loop_
_entity_poly.entity_id
_entity_poly.type
_entity_poly.pdbx_seq_one_letter_code
_entity_poly.pdbx_strand_id
1 'polypeptide(L)'
;MENMNNTTEEVTAMTPLHRLAELMGVGVRFTGSDNKEHEIQDNVLVSVLGALGVDASNEDAIEKSTQNILEYRHGRIIAPTVLHTAGTCDEIIVNTGILEYPVATL
;
A
#
# COMPACT_ATOMS: atom_id res chain seq x y z
N MET A 1 13.26 -32.72 -29.13
CA MET A 1 12.29 -31.62 -29.28
C MET A 1 11.69 -31.40 -27.92
N GLU A 2 12.26 -30.48 -27.17
CA GLU A 2 11.86 -30.14 -25.81
C GLU A 2 10.88 -28.97 -25.93
N ASN A 3 9.61 -29.21 -25.62
CA ASN A 3 8.57 -28.20 -25.71
C ASN A 3 8.76 -27.23 -24.54
N MET A 4 9.36 -26.07 -24.82
CA MET A 4 9.47 -24.94 -23.91
C MET A 4 8.10 -24.27 -23.80
N ASN A 5 7.31 -24.65 -22.80
CA ASN A 5 6.07 -23.98 -22.43
C ASN A 5 6.43 -22.62 -21.84
N ASN A 6 6.41 -21.60 -22.69
CA ASN A 6 6.55 -20.21 -22.30
C ASN A 6 5.24 -19.80 -21.59
N THR A 7 5.16 -20.01 -20.27
CA THR A 7 4.13 -19.39 -19.43
C THR A 7 4.46 -17.91 -19.37
N THR A 8 3.97 -17.15 -20.35
CA THR A 8 3.92 -15.70 -20.25
C THR A 8 3.01 -15.40 -19.06
N GLU A 9 3.60 -15.10 -17.90
CA GLU A 9 2.89 -14.58 -16.75
C GLU A 9 2.16 -13.32 -17.22
N GLU A 10 0.84 -13.42 -17.38
CA GLU A 10 -0.01 -12.29 -17.73
C GLU A 10 -0.04 -11.36 -16.52
N VAL A 11 0.87 -10.37 -16.49
CA VAL A 11 0.90 -9.35 -15.44
C VAL A 11 -0.39 -8.54 -15.58
N THR A 12 -1.42 -8.93 -14.83
CA THR A 12 -2.68 -8.18 -14.77
C THR A 12 -2.36 -6.76 -14.32
N ALA A 13 -2.74 -5.77 -15.12
CA ALA A 13 -2.54 -4.38 -14.75
C ALA A 13 -3.28 -4.07 -13.43
N MET A 14 -2.60 -3.45 -12.48
CA MET A 14 -3.22 -3.04 -11.22
C MET A 14 -4.34 -2.03 -11.47
N THR A 15 -5.55 -2.38 -11.04
CA THR A 15 -6.72 -1.51 -11.03
C THR A 15 -6.59 -0.42 -9.95
N PRO A 16 -7.37 0.68 -10.02
CA PRO A 16 -7.42 1.68 -8.95
C PRO A 16 -7.74 1.08 -7.56
N LEU A 17 -8.66 0.11 -7.51
CA LEU A 17 -9.00 -0.60 -6.27
C LEU A 17 -7.80 -1.38 -5.71
N HIS A 18 -7.05 -2.08 -6.56
CA HIS A 18 -5.84 -2.79 -6.14
C HIS A 18 -4.79 -1.84 -5.55
N ARG A 19 -4.59 -0.67 -6.16
CA ARG A 19 -3.65 0.35 -5.66
C ARG A 19 -4.08 0.89 -4.30
N LEU A 20 -5.37 1.17 -4.11
CA LEU A 20 -5.89 1.62 -2.81
C LEU A 20 -5.71 0.53 -1.73
N ALA A 21 -5.97 -0.73 -2.06
CA ALA A 21 -5.76 -1.87 -1.16
C ALA A 21 -4.30 -1.96 -0.73
N GLU A 22 -3.36 -1.95 -1.68
CA GLU A 22 -1.92 -1.98 -1.37
C GLU A 22 -1.47 -0.75 -0.57
N LEU A 23 -1.99 0.44 -0.90
CA LEU A 23 -1.70 1.65 -0.14
C LEU A 23 -2.06 1.47 1.34
N MET A 24 -3.16 0.77 1.63
CA MET A 24 -3.62 0.43 2.99
C MET A 24 -2.96 -0.81 3.60
N GLY A 25 -2.02 -1.44 2.90
CA GLY A 25 -1.36 -2.67 3.36
C GLY A 25 -2.24 -3.92 3.25
N VAL A 26 -3.30 -3.89 2.43
CA VAL A 26 -4.17 -5.03 2.15
C VAL A 26 -3.66 -5.74 0.90
N GLY A 27 -3.30 -7.02 1.05
CA GLY A 27 -2.85 -7.85 -0.07
C GLY A 27 -3.98 -8.14 -1.07
N VAL A 28 -3.69 -7.98 -2.35
CA VAL A 28 -4.65 -8.25 -3.45
C VAL A 28 -4.57 -9.68 -3.97
N ARG A 29 -3.50 -10.41 -3.61
CA ARG A 29 -3.24 -11.80 -3.97
C ARG A 29 -2.60 -12.55 -2.82
N PHE A 30 -2.73 -13.87 -2.82
CA PHE A 30 -2.05 -14.74 -1.88
C PHE A 30 -1.82 -16.14 -2.45
N THR A 31 -0.86 -16.87 -1.89
CA THR A 31 -0.67 -18.29 -2.21
C THR A 31 -1.52 -19.14 -1.27
N GLY A 32 -2.42 -19.94 -1.84
CA GLY A 32 -3.27 -20.86 -1.09
C GLY A 32 -2.53 -22.09 -0.60
N SER A 33 -3.18 -22.87 0.28
CA SER A 33 -2.65 -24.17 0.73
C SER A 33 -2.50 -25.20 -0.39
N ASP A 34 -3.11 -24.94 -1.54
CA ASP A 34 -2.96 -25.70 -2.79
C ASP A 34 -1.71 -25.31 -3.59
N ASN A 35 -0.85 -24.44 -3.04
CA ASN A 35 0.33 -23.85 -3.68
C ASN A 35 0.02 -23.11 -4.99
N LYS A 36 -1.21 -22.59 -5.13
CA LYS A 36 -1.58 -21.74 -6.27
C LYS A 36 -1.75 -20.31 -5.82
N GLU A 37 -1.48 -19.38 -6.74
CA GLU A 37 -1.82 -17.98 -6.53
C GLU A 37 -3.32 -17.76 -6.73
N HIS A 38 -3.92 -17.01 -5.81
CA HIS A 38 -5.31 -16.61 -5.84
C HIS A 38 -5.39 -15.09 -5.76
N GLU A 39 -6.21 -14.50 -6.62
CA GLU A 39 -6.56 -13.08 -6.58
C GLU A 39 -7.81 -12.87 -5.73
N ILE A 40 -7.79 -11.82 -4.91
CA ILE A 40 -8.92 -11.48 -4.05
C ILE A 40 -9.98 -10.77 -4.88
N GLN A 41 -11.24 -11.18 -4.71
CA GLN A 41 -12.37 -10.56 -5.40
C GLN A 41 -12.59 -9.11 -4.93
N ASP A 42 -12.97 -8.22 -5.85
CA ASP A 42 -13.20 -6.80 -5.59
C ASP A 42 -14.18 -6.55 -4.43
N ASN A 43 -15.28 -7.31 -4.35
CA ASN A 43 -16.26 -7.17 -3.27
C ASN A 43 -15.67 -7.43 -1.87
N VAL A 44 -14.71 -8.35 -1.77
CA VAL A 44 -13.97 -8.64 -0.54
C VAL A 44 -13.02 -7.49 -0.22
N LEU A 45 -12.29 -6.97 -1.23
CA LEU A 45 -11.42 -5.80 -1.05
C LEU A 45 -12.22 -4.59 -0.55
N VAL A 46 -13.36 -4.28 -1.17
CA VAL A 46 -14.25 -3.19 -0.74
C VAL A 46 -14.72 -3.40 0.71
N SER A 47 -15.08 -4.62 1.09
CA SER A 47 -15.54 -4.94 2.44
C SER A 47 -14.43 -4.78 3.49
N VAL A 48 -13.23 -5.26 3.18
CA VAL A 48 -12.05 -5.16 4.07
C VAL A 48 -11.62 -3.70 4.22
N LEU A 49 -11.56 -2.94 3.12
CA LEU A 49 -11.26 -1.51 3.15
C LEU A 49 -12.30 -0.75 3.99
N GLY A 50 -13.59 -1.05 3.82
CA GLY A 50 -14.66 -0.48 4.62
C GLY A 50 -14.50 -0.78 6.13
N ALA A 51 -14.09 -2.00 6.48
CA ALA A 51 -13.81 -2.37 7.87
C ALA A 51 -12.61 -1.61 8.47
N LEU A 52 -11.65 -1.17 7.64
CA LEU A 52 -10.54 -0.30 8.02
C LEU A 52 -10.90 1.19 8.00
N GLY A 53 -12.16 1.53 7.72
CA GLY A 53 -12.65 2.91 7.66
C GLY A 53 -12.32 3.64 6.36
N VAL A 54 -12.03 2.91 5.27
CA VAL A 54 -11.73 3.47 3.95
C VAL A 54 -12.90 3.21 3.01
N ASP A 55 -13.44 4.26 2.38
CA ASP A 55 -14.52 4.14 1.41
C ASP A 55 -13.96 3.77 0.03
N ALA A 56 -14.39 2.63 -0.49
CA ALA A 56 -14.05 2.12 -1.81
C ALA A 56 -15.31 1.69 -2.59
N SER A 57 -16.48 2.25 -2.24
CA SER A 57 -17.78 1.82 -2.76
C SER A 57 -18.00 2.09 -4.25
N ASN A 58 -17.25 3.02 -4.84
CA ASN A 58 -17.29 3.42 -6.26
C ASN A 58 -15.98 4.12 -6.66
N GLU A 59 -15.83 4.43 -7.95
CA GLU A 59 -14.59 5.00 -8.50
C GLU A 59 -14.22 6.36 -7.89
N ASP A 60 -15.18 7.29 -7.75
CA ASP A 60 -14.96 8.59 -7.12
C ASP A 60 -14.54 8.45 -5.65
N ALA A 61 -15.14 7.50 -4.93
CA ALA A 61 -14.78 7.20 -3.55
C ALA A 61 -13.35 6.64 -3.44
N ILE A 62 -12.95 5.77 -4.37
CA ILE A 62 -11.59 5.21 -4.43
C ILE A 62 -10.56 6.32 -4.66
N GLU A 63 -10.80 7.20 -5.63
CA GLU A 63 -9.90 8.31 -5.93
C GLU A 63 -9.78 9.26 -4.73
N LYS A 64 -10.91 9.67 -4.15
CA LYS A 64 -10.95 10.54 -2.97
C LYS A 64 -10.25 9.93 -1.76
N SER A 65 -10.51 8.66 -1.47
CA SER A 65 -9.86 7.93 -0.38
C SER A 65 -8.34 7.85 -0.60
N THR A 66 -7.90 7.55 -1.81
CA THR A 66 -6.48 7.52 -2.18
C THR A 66 -5.82 8.86 -1.89
N GLN A 67 -6.42 9.95 -2.37
CA GLN A 67 -5.90 11.30 -2.16
C GLN A 67 -5.83 11.67 -0.67
N ASN A 68 -6.91 11.42 0.09
CA ASN A 68 -6.94 11.69 1.53
C ASN A 68 -5.83 10.95 2.30
N ILE A 69 -5.58 9.67 1.95
CA ILE A 69 -4.54 8.87 2.60
C ILE A 69 -3.16 9.44 2.29
N LEU A 70 -2.89 9.82 1.04
CA LEU A 70 -1.63 10.42 0.62
C LEU A 70 -1.40 11.77 1.31
N GLU A 71 -2.41 12.64 1.32
CA GLU A 71 -2.35 13.93 2.02
C GLU A 71 -2.09 13.75 3.51
N TYR A 72 -2.79 12.81 4.17
CA TYR A 72 -2.58 12.52 5.58
C TYR A 72 -1.16 11.97 5.85
N ARG A 73 -0.61 11.14 4.96
CA ARG A 73 0.75 10.61 5.11
C ARG A 73 1.82 11.68 4.90
N HIS A 74 1.69 12.49 3.85
CA HIS A 74 2.65 13.54 3.49
C HIS A 74 2.54 14.76 4.40
N GLY A 75 1.38 15.03 4.99
CA GLY A 75 1.17 16.11 5.95
C GLY A 75 1.78 15.86 7.32
N ARG A 76 2.23 14.63 7.62
CA ARG A 76 2.92 14.32 8.88
C ARG A 76 4.41 14.51 8.73
N ILE A 77 5.02 15.25 9.67
CA ILE A 77 6.47 15.48 9.71
C ILE A 77 7.23 14.15 9.87
N ILE A 78 6.74 13.23 10.70
CA ILE A 78 7.33 11.90 10.93
C ILE A 78 6.26 10.81 10.95
N ALA A 79 6.67 9.54 10.86
CA ALA A 79 5.78 8.40 11.04
C ALA A 79 5.12 8.43 12.44
N PRO A 80 3.88 7.91 12.60
CA PRO A 80 3.17 7.92 13.88
C PRO A 80 3.90 7.24 15.02
N THR A 81 4.66 6.20 14.71
CA THR A 81 5.44 5.43 15.66
C THR A 81 6.79 5.10 15.01
N VAL A 82 7.87 5.33 15.75
CA VAL A 82 9.23 4.94 15.38
C VAL A 82 9.67 3.84 16.34
N LEU A 83 10.01 2.68 15.80
CA LEU A 83 10.63 1.58 16.54
C LEU A 83 12.13 1.57 16.24
N HIS A 84 12.95 1.48 17.28
CA HIS A 84 14.40 1.45 17.18
C HIS A 84 14.97 0.36 18.10
N THR A 85 16.08 -0.27 17.70
CA THR A 85 16.78 -1.27 18.51
C THR A 85 17.94 -0.64 19.25
N ALA A 86 17.95 -0.73 20.58
CA ALA A 86 19.00 -0.13 21.40
C ALA A 86 20.41 -0.60 20.97
N GLY A 87 21.30 0.37 20.73
CA GLY A 87 22.67 0.12 20.31
C GLY A 87 22.89 0.10 18.80
N THR A 88 21.86 0.30 17.98
CA THR A 88 22.01 0.54 16.54
C THR A 88 21.92 2.03 16.22
N CYS A 89 22.29 2.41 14.99
CA CYS A 89 21.94 3.71 14.43
C CYS A 89 20.91 3.46 13.32
N ASP A 90 19.74 4.09 13.42
CA ASP A 90 18.69 4.00 12.42
C ASP A 90 18.41 5.40 11.83
N GLU A 91 17.97 5.43 10.58
CA GLU A 91 17.56 6.66 9.88
C GLU A 91 16.04 6.71 9.76
N ILE A 92 15.45 7.90 9.90
CA ILE A 92 14.02 8.13 9.73
C ILE A 92 13.76 9.15 8.62
N ILE A 93 12.66 8.95 7.89
CA ILE A 93 12.19 9.91 6.91
C ILE A 93 11.44 11.04 7.62
N VAL A 94 11.80 12.28 7.28
CA VAL A 94 11.12 13.49 7.75
C VAL A 94 10.51 14.22 6.56
N ASN A 95 9.21 14.46 6.59
CA ASN A 95 8.53 15.26 5.57
C ASN A 95 8.62 16.74 5.96
N THR A 96 9.13 17.57 5.05
CA THR A 96 9.24 19.03 5.21
C THR A 96 8.74 19.74 3.95
N GLY A 97 8.59 21.06 4.02
CA GLY A 97 8.41 21.86 2.80
C GLY A 97 9.61 21.70 1.85
N ILE A 98 9.37 21.79 0.55
CA ILE A 98 10.42 21.64 -0.49
C ILE A 98 11.58 22.66 -0.36
N LEU A 99 11.33 23.80 0.29
CA LEU A 99 12.33 24.85 0.56
C LEU A 99 12.80 24.88 2.01
N GLU A 100 12.27 23.98 2.86
CA GLU A 100 12.59 23.93 4.28
C GLU A 100 13.69 22.91 4.56
N TYR A 101 14.66 23.28 5.39
CA TYR A 101 15.68 22.36 5.87
C TYR A 101 15.33 21.87 7.28
N PRO A 102 15.27 20.54 7.53
CA PRO A 102 14.96 20.03 8.86
C PRO A 102 16.10 20.35 9.83
N VAL A 103 15.77 20.99 10.96
CA VAL A 103 16.72 21.27 12.03
C VAL A 103 16.29 20.51 13.28
N ALA A 104 17.21 19.78 13.90
CA ALA A 104 16.99 19.07 15.16
C ALA A 104 18.03 19.52 16.21
N THR A 105 17.64 19.50 17.48
CA THR A 105 18.53 19.74 18.63
C THR A 105 18.21 18.71 19.69
N LEU A 106 19.25 18.20 20.37
CA LEU A 106 19.15 17.22 21.46
C LEU A 106 19.00 17.90 22.82
#